data_AF-A0A950FBD3-F1
#
_entry.id   AF-A0A950FBD3-F1
#
_cell.length_a   1.000
_cell.length_b   1.000
_cell.length_c   1.000
_cell.angle_alpha   90.00
_cell.angle_beta   90.00
_cell.angle_gamma   90.00
#
_symmetry.space_group_name_H-M   'P 1'
#
loop_
_entity.id
_entity.type
_entity.pdbx_description
1 polymer ?
#
loop_
_entity_poly.entity_id
_entity_poly.type
_entity_poly.pdbx_seq_one_letter_code
_entity_poly.pdbx_strand_id
1 'polypeptide(L)'
;MKGKWKIALVAACWALLSTVSGLRAQDFSTITKTTTLWVDERTGQVFIRPGRGRVPMTIGAGVDAAKIEQQVEDSTNAKVQAAVSQAQEQQRLKDEELAKKVDAMQPAWHDYLANWQDKFRIGTLFFGDYRFYSLTGFQPQELDNINNPGPGNNNFNSFDISRVYTNLYFFPTKDWTFRFTPEIYKANGCSSSNASCANNYGNTSTGSNSESSNLDGNLSLRLKYAYLQYQSLWNDVPLLKGGTISFGALPNPFLPWEEDLYGYRFVNLGPWNYLGLSSSELGIQMEGPVKLLGGEANYLDYGFGAYNNANFHTFDQTDTKQVMGRLSAYPFGADWRFQGLGI
;
A
#
# COMPACT_ATOMS: atom_id res chain seq x y z
N MET A 1 1.72 -11.38 25.56
CA MET A 1 0.72 -11.88 24.59
C MET A 1 -0.11 -10.71 24.02
N LYS A 2 0.39 -9.96 23.04
CA LYS A 2 -0.31 -8.81 22.42
C LYS A 2 0.04 -8.67 20.93
N GLY A 3 -0.45 -9.59 20.09
CA GLY A 3 -0.13 -9.56 18.65
C GLY A 3 -1.16 -10.19 17.70
N LYS A 4 -2.19 -10.90 18.18
CA LYS A 4 -3.06 -11.69 17.32
C LYS A 4 -4.39 -11.04 16.91
N TRP A 5 -4.71 -9.84 17.39
CA TRP A 5 -6.02 -9.23 17.16
C TRP A 5 -6.13 -8.36 15.90
N LYS A 6 -5.01 -7.94 15.31
CA LYS A 6 -5.02 -7.03 14.14
C LYS A 6 -5.29 -7.73 12.80
N ILE A 7 -5.16 -9.06 12.74
CA ILE A 7 -5.39 -9.84 11.51
C ILE A 7 -6.86 -10.27 11.38
N ALA A 8 -7.61 -10.35 12.48
CA ALA A 8 -9.01 -10.79 12.47
C ALA A 8 -10.01 -9.72 11.96
N LEU A 9 -9.64 -8.45 11.98
CA LEU A 9 -10.55 -7.34 11.66
C LEU A 9 -10.68 -7.06 10.15
N VAL A 10 -9.70 -7.48 9.34
CA VAL A 10 -9.70 -7.25 7.88
C VAL A 10 -10.53 -8.31 7.14
N ALA A 11 -10.72 -9.50 7.72
CA ALA A 11 -11.56 -10.56 7.16
C ALA A 11 -13.07 -10.36 7.44
N ALA A 12 -13.44 -9.64 8.51
CA ALA A 12 -14.83 -9.44 8.90
C ALA A 12 -15.57 -8.37 8.06
N CYS A 13 -14.85 -7.41 7.46
CA CYS A 13 -15.46 -6.36 6.65
C CYS A 13 -15.86 -6.80 5.23
N TRP A 14 -15.38 -7.97 4.75
CA TRP A 14 -15.76 -8.49 3.43
C TRP A 14 -16.97 -9.45 3.44
N ALA A 15 -17.43 -9.89 4.62
CA ALA A 15 -18.55 -10.84 4.74
C ALA A 15 -19.92 -10.18 5.00
N LEU A 16 -19.99 -8.86 5.16
CA LEU A 16 -21.23 -8.13 5.51
C LEU A 16 -21.93 -7.43 4.32
N LEU A 17 -21.46 -7.64 3.08
CA LEU A 17 -22.03 -7.02 1.88
C LEU A 17 -22.78 -7.99 0.95
N SER A 18 -23.07 -9.23 1.37
CA SER A 18 -23.67 -10.25 0.47
C SER A 18 -24.98 -10.90 0.93
N THR A 19 -25.70 -10.38 1.94
CA THR A 19 -27.03 -10.94 2.28
C THR A 19 -28.03 -9.86 2.72
N VAL A 20 -28.74 -9.29 1.76
CA VAL A 20 -30.04 -8.64 2.01
C VAL A 20 -31.08 -9.32 1.12
N SER A 21 -31.80 -10.29 1.70
CA SER A 21 -32.97 -10.90 1.09
C SER A 21 -34.18 -9.98 1.34
N GLY A 22 -34.89 -9.60 0.28
CA GLY A 22 -36.11 -8.79 0.40
C GLY A 22 -37.22 -9.51 1.18
N LEU A 23 -37.69 -8.88 2.25
CA LEU A 23 -38.90 -9.30 2.97
C LEU A 23 -40.14 -8.87 2.17
N ARG A 24 -40.91 -9.85 1.68
CA ARG A 24 -42.25 -9.61 1.14
C ARG A 24 -43.21 -9.32 2.29
N ALA A 25 -43.94 -8.21 2.18
CA ALA A 25 -45.07 -7.88 3.04
C ALA A 25 -46.15 -8.98 2.93
N GLN A 26 -46.68 -9.40 4.08
CA GLN A 26 -47.82 -10.31 4.15
C GLN A 26 -49.10 -9.52 3.91
N ASP A 27 -49.86 -10.01 2.95
CA ASP A 27 -51.17 -9.53 2.53
C ASP A 27 -52.23 -9.96 3.56
N PHE A 28 -52.96 -9.01 4.14
CA PHE A 28 -53.97 -9.25 5.19
C PHE A 28 -55.41 -9.29 4.63
N SER A 29 -55.60 -9.70 3.38
CA SER A 29 -56.93 -9.73 2.77
C SER A 29 -57.62 -11.10 2.90
N THR A 30 -57.89 -11.61 4.11
CA THR A 30 -58.88 -12.73 4.27
C THR A 30 -59.32 -12.99 5.71
N ILE A 31 -60.07 -12.06 6.34
CA ILE A 31 -60.95 -12.44 7.45
C ILE A 31 -62.27 -11.67 7.35
N THR A 32 -63.19 -12.18 6.54
CA THR A 32 -64.62 -11.86 6.65
C THR A 32 -65.41 -13.16 6.55
N LYS A 33 -65.46 -13.89 7.66
CA LYS A 33 -66.50 -14.89 7.90
C LYS A 33 -67.33 -14.41 9.08
N THR A 34 -68.47 -13.81 8.77
CA THR A 34 -69.55 -13.51 9.72
C THR A 34 -69.95 -14.81 10.43
N THR A 35 -69.55 -14.93 11.69
CA THR A 35 -69.82 -16.11 12.52
C THR A 35 -71.13 -15.87 13.28
N THR A 36 -72.19 -16.58 12.90
CA THR A 36 -73.49 -16.49 13.58
C THR A 36 -73.42 -17.21 14.92
N LEU A 37 -73.66 -16.48 16.01
CA LEU A 37 -73.66 -17.02 17.37
C LEU A 37 -75.05 -17.50 17.78
N TRP A 38 -75.11 -18.59 18.51
CA TRP A 38 -76.33 -19.25 18.99
C TRP A 38 -76.30 -19.29 20.51
N VAL A 39 -77.37 -18.87 21.18
CA VAL A 39 -77.45 -18.89 22.65
C VAL A 39 -78.42 -19.98 23.08
N ASP A 40 -78.04 -20.75 24.08
CA ASP A 40 -78.93 -21.67 24.79
C ASP A 40 -79.69 -20.89 25.87
N GLU A 41 -80.98 -20.68 25.68
CA GLU A 41 -81.81 -19.83 26.56
C GLU A 41 -81.90 -20.36 28.00
N ARG A 42 -81.67 -21.65 28.23
CA ARG A 42 -81.73 -22.22 29.59
C ARG A 42 -80.46 -22.01 30.40
N THR A 43 -79.31 -21.92 29.74
CA THR A 43 -78.00 -21.89 30.40
C THR A 43 -77.23 -20.59 30.17
N GLY A 44 -77.66 -19.77 29.21
CA GLY A 44 -76.97 -18.52 28.83
C GLY A 44 -75.63 -18.73 28.11
N GLN A 45 -75.28 -19.97 27.75
CA GLN A 45 -74.03 -20.27 27.06
C GLN A 45 -74.13 -19.96 25.56
N VAL A 46 -73.06 -19.35 25.03
CA VAL A 46 -72.95 -18.93 23.62
C VAL A 46 -72.17 -19.98 22.83
N PHE A 47 -72.70 -20.37 21.67
CA PHE A 47 -72.15 -21.40 20.78
C PHE A 47 -72.02 -20.90 19.35
N ILE A 48 -71.01 -21.39 18.65
CA ILE A 48 -70.76 -21.10 17.22
C ILE A 48 -71.46 -22.08 16.26
N ARG A 49 -72.28 -23.00 16.78
CA ARG A 49 -72.99 -24.03 15.98
C ARG A 49 -74.44 -24.21 16.46
N PRO A 50 -75.40 -24.42 15.53
CA PRO A 50 -76.79 -24.67 15.88
C PRO A 50 -76.95 -25.98 16.67
N GLY A 51 -77.90 -26.02 17.60
CA GLY A 51 -78.19 -27.17 18.47
C GLY A 51 -79.62 -27.10 19.02
N ARG A 52 -80.15 -28.24 19.46
CA ARG A 52 -81.54 -28.36 19.93
C ARG A 52 -81.75 -27.48 21.17
N GLY A 53 -82.64 -26.49 21.09
CA GLY A 53 -82.91 -25.51 22.16
C GLY A 53 -82.07 -24.23 22.10
N ARG A 54 -81.29 -24.01 21.02
CA ARG A 54 -80.50 -22.79 20.83
C ARG A 54 -81.16 -21.86 19.82
N VAL A 55 -81.20 -20.58 20.13
CA VAL A 55 -81.80 -19.53 19.29
C VAL A 55 -80.66 -18.66 18.73
N PRO A 56 -80.71 -18.27 17.44
CA PRO A 56 -79.67 -17.42 16.87
C PRO A 56 -79.72 -16.05 17.55
N MET A 57 -78.56 -15.58 18.00
CA MET A 57 -78.43 -14.28 18.67
C MET A 57 -78.14 -13.19 17.64
N THR A 58 -79.10 -12.29 17.44
CA THR A 58 -78.90 -11.08 16.64
C THR A 58 -78.28 -10.01 17.53
N ILE A 59 -76.96 -9.83 17.44
CA ILE A 59 -76.28 -8.70 18.10
C ILE A 59 -76.55 -7.45 17.24
N GLY A 60 -77.59 -6.70 17.60
CA GLY A 60 -77.93 -5.46 16.90
C GLY A 60 -79.32 -4.95 17.25
N ALA A 61 -79.45 -4.30 18.41
CA ALA A 61 -80.58 -3.44 18.70
C ALA A 61 -80.11 -2.19 19.44
N GLY A 62 -80.16 -1.05 18.75
CA GLY A 62 -80.35 0.26 19.38
C GLY A 62 -79.14 0.98 19.95
N VAL A 63 -78.06 1.13 19.18
CA VAL A 63 -77.18 2.31 19.33
C VAL A 63 -76.80 2.79 17.94
N ASP A 64 -76.90 4.10 17.72
CA ASP A 64 -76.65 4.79 16.45
C ASP A 64 -75.17 4.61 16.05
N ALA A 65 -74.88 3.51 15.32
CA ALA A 65 -73.51 3.05 15.03
C ALA A 65 -72.65 4.12 14.35
N ALA A 66 -73.27 4.96 13.54
CA ALA A 66 -72.62 6.09 12.87
C ALA A 66 -72.05 7.12 13.86
N LYS A 67 -72.71 7.38 15.00
CA LYS A 67 -72.23 8.35 16.01
C LYS A 67 -71.09 7.80 16.86
N ILE A 68 -71.08 6.50 17.14
CA ILE A 68 -70.00 5.86 17.90
C ILE A 68 -68.77 5.69 17.01
N GLU A 69 -68.92 5.27 15.76
CA GLU A 69 -67.82 5.19 14.81
C GLU A 69 -67.17 6.55 14.59
N GLN A 70 -67.96 7.62 14.43
CA GLN A 70 -67.43 8.97 14.25
C GLN A 70 -66.69 9.48 15.49
N GLN A 71 -67.19 9.23 16.71
CA GLN A 71 -66.46 9.57 17.94
C GLN A 71 -65.17 8.76 18.14
N VAL A 72 -65.17 7.48 17.74
CA VAL A 72 -63.97 6.64 17.80
C VAL A 72 -62.96 7.07 16.73
N GLU A 73 -63.38 7.41 15.53
CA GLU A 73 -62.52 7.96 14.47
C GLU A 73 -61.90 9.30 14.90
N ASP A 74 -62.68 10.22 15.47
CA ASP A 74 -62.18 11.52 15.93
C ASP A 74 -61.18 11.36 17.10
N SER A 75 -61.49 10.49 18.07
CA SER A 75 -60.56 10.15 19.17
C SER A 75 -59.29 9.47 18.66
N THR A 76 -59.42 8.58 17.68
CA THR A 76 -58.29 7.82 17.12
C THR A 76 -57.40 8.72 16.28
N ASN A 77 -57.99 9.56 15.42
CA ASN A 77 -57.28 10.55 14.63
C ASN A 77 -56.54 11.54 15.54
N ALA A 78 -57.17 12.06 16.60
CA ALA A 78 -56.51 12.95 17.55
C ALA A 78 -55.32 12.28 18.26
N LYS A 79 -55.46 11.01 18.68
CA LYS A 79 -54.37 10.24 19.31
C LYS A 79 -53.25 9.92 18.33
N VAL A 80 -53.57 9.56 17.10
CA VAL A 80 -52.58 9.29 16.03
C VAL A 80 -51.83 10.57 15.70
N GLN A 81 -52.52 11.71 15.57
CA GLN A 81 -51.89 12.98 15.27
C GLN A 81 -50.98 13.45 16.41
N ALA A 82 -51.38 13.25 17.67
CA ALA A 82 -50.54 13.51 18.84
C ALA A 82 -49.34 12.55 18.95
N ALA A 83 -49.50 11.28 18.57
CA ALA A 83 -48.39 10.32 18.53
C ALA A 83 -47.40 10.64 17.42
N VAL A 84 -47.89 11.09 16.25
CA VAL A 84 -47.06 11.50 15.10
C VAL A 84 -46.27 12.76 15.45
N SER A 85 -46.87 13.76 16.10
CA SER A 85 -46.15 14.96 16.50
C SER A 85 -45.06 14.68 17.55
N GLN A 86 -45.35 13.81 18.52
CA GLN A 86 -44.35 13.35 19.50
C GLN A 86 -43.22 12.56 18.84
N ALA A 87 -43.53 11.70 17.86
CA ALA A 87 -42.52 10.94 17.13
C ALA A 87 -41.63 11.84 16.26
N GLN A 88 -42.20 12.86 15.62
CA GLN A 88 -41.46 13.87 14.85
C GLN A 88 -40.53 14.69 15.74
N GLU A 89 -40.98 15.08 16.93
CA GLU A 89 -40.15 15.84 17.86
C GLU A 89 -39.00 15.00 18.43
N GLN A 90 -39.26 13.72 18.71
CA GLN A 90 -38.19 12.76 19.08
C GLN A 90 -37.22 12.51 17.93
N GLN A 91 -37.69 12.45 16.68
CA GLN A 91 -36.80 12.36 15.51
C GLN A 91 -35.93 13.59 15.39
N ARG A 92 -36.49 14.80 15.49
CA ARG A 92 -35.72 16.04 15.45
C ARG A 92 -34.65 16.08 16.53
N LEU A 93 -34.96 15.69 17.75
CA LEU A 93 -33.98 15.64 18.84
C LEU A 93 -32.85 14.63 18.56
N LYS A 94 -33.19 13.47 17.99
CA LYS A 94 -32.19 12.48 17.55
C LYS A 94 -31.35 12.98 16.39
N ASP A 95 -31.95 13.70 15.44
CA ASP A 95 -31.26 14.29 14.30
C ASP A 95 -30.32 15.42 14.75
N GLU A 96 -30.73 16.23 15.72
CA GLU A 96 -29.87 17.24 16.36
C GLU A 96 -28.72 16.60 17.15
N GLU A 97 -28.96 15.51 17.88
CA GLU A 97 -27.92 14.76 18.58
C GLU A 97 -26.96 14.08 17.59
N LEU A 98 -27.47 13.53 16.50
CA LEU A 98 -26.68 12.93 15.43
C LEU A 98 -25.85 14.00 14.71
N ALA A 99 -26.43 15.17 14.40
CA ALA A 99 -25.73 16.29 13.81
C ALA A 99 -24.58 16.75 14.71
N LYS A 100 -24.81 16.87 16.04
CA LYS A 100 -23.74 17.17 17.01
C LYS A 100 -22.66 16.09 17.06
N LYS A 101 -23.03 14.81 16.97
CA LYS A 101 -22.05 13.69 16.90
C LYS A 101 -21.27 13.67 15.60
N VAL A 102 -21.90 14.02 14.48
CA VAL A 102 -21.27 14.12 13.15
C VAL A 102 -20.32 15.31 13.08
N ASP A 103 -20.72 16.47 13.61
CA ASP A 103 -19.85 17.64 13.75
C ASP A 103 -18.67 17.33 14.67
N ALA A 104 -18.89 16.64 15.80
CA ALA A 104 -17.81 16.20 16.69
C ALA A 104 -16.94 15.09 16.09
N MET A 105 -17.42 14.35 15.08
CA MET A 105 -16.64 13.35 14.35
C MET A 105 -15.76 13.96 13.24
N GLN A 106 -15.98 15.22 12.85
CA GLN A 106 -15.00 15.94 12.04
C GLN A 106 -13.91 16.57 12.94
N PRO A 107 -12.60 16.34 12.69
CA PRO A 107 -11.99 15.80 11.48
C PRO A 107 -11.05 14.59 11.75
N ALA A 108 -11.60 13.41 12.06
CA ALA A 108 -10.78 12.19 12.14
C ALA A 108 -10.05 11.85 10.81
N TRP A 109 -10.55 12.38 9.69
CA TRP A 109 -9.91 12.22 8.37
C TRP A 109 -8.66 13.08 8.18
N HIS A 110 -8.60 14.28 8.78
CA HIS A 110 -7.38 15.10 8.76
C HIS A 110 -6.30 14.41 9.58
N ASP A 111 -6.65 13.86 10.75
CA ASP A 111 -5.73 13.08 11.57
C ASP A 111 -5.30 11.78 10.87
N TYR A 112 -6.18 11.14 10.10
CA TYR A 112 -5.83 9.95 9.33
C TYR A 112 -4.88 10.27 8.18
N LEU A 113 -5.17 11.31 7.39
CA LEU A 113 -4.28 11.77 6.31
C LEU A 113 -2.95 12.29 6.84
N ALA A 114 -2.95 13.00 7.98
CA ALA A 114 -1.74 13.45 8.65
C ALA A 114 -0.88 12.27 9.17
N ASN A 115 -1.52 11.26 9.77
CA ASN A 115 -0.82 10.04 10.19
C ASN A 115 -0.40 9.14 9.02
N TRP A 116 -1.02 9.29 7.85
CA TRP A 116 -0.69 8.54 6.65
C TRP A 116 0.45 9.19 5.89
N GLN A 117 0.43 10.52 5.67
CA GLN A 117 1.51 11.24 4.99
C GLN A 117 2.85 11.08 5.71
N ASP A 118 2.87 11.04 7.05
CA ASP A 118 4.12 10.88 7.82
C ASP A 118 4.74 9.49 7.66
N LYS A 119 3.95 8.52 7.16
CA LYS A 119 4.39 7.14 6.92
C LYS A 119 4.90 6.91 5.50
N PHE A 120 4.68 7.83 4.57
CA PHE A 120 5.12 7.67 3.18
C PHE A 120 6.03 8.81 2.78
N ARG A 121 7.16 8.49 2.14
CA ARG A 121 7.99 9.49 1.46
C ARG A 121 8.20 9.05 0.03
N ILE A 122 7.94 9.96 -0.89
CA ILE A 122 8.14 9.74 -2.32
C ILE A 122 9.13 10.77 -2.81
N GLY A 123 10.19 10.30 -3.45
CA GLY A 123 11.18 11.15 -4.12
C GLY A 123 11.42 10.65 -5.53
N THR A 124 11.77 11.53 -6.45
CA THR A 124 12.17 11.16 -7.81
C THR A 124 13.53 11.76 -8.13
N LEU A 125 14.34 11.02 -8.89
CA LEU A 125 15.62 11.49 -9.40
C LEU A 125 15.70 11.18 -10.89
N PHE A 126 16.05 12.19 -11.67
CA PHE A 126 16.07 12.14 -13.12
C PHE A 126 17.48 12.47 -13.62
N PHE A 127 18.01 11.62 -14.51
CA PHE A 127 19.30 11.83 -15.17
C PHE A 127 19.07 12.14 -16.64
N GLY A 128 19.33 13.40 -17.02
CA GLY A 128 19.37 13.85 -18.40
C GLY A 128 20.81 14.14 -18.80
N ASP A 129 21.29 13.43 -19.81
CA ASP A 129 22.69 13.44 -20.23
C ASP A 129 22.81 14.05 -21.64
N TYR A 130 23.79 14.92 -21.82
CA TYR A 130 24.29 15.34 -23.14
C TYR A 130 25.71 14.86 -23.30
N ARG A 131 26.00 14.20 -24.42
CA ARG A 131 27.31 13.62 -24.70
C ARG A 131 27.76 13.98 -26.11
N PHE A 132 29.03 14.32 -26.24
CA PHE A 132 29.69 14.53 -27.52
C PHE A 132 30.93 13.66 -27.61
N TYR A 133 30.92 12.73 -28.56
CA TYR A 133 32.00 11.78 -28.80
C TYR A 133 32.81 12.25 -30.00
N SER A 134 33.91 12.97 -29.73
CA SER A 134 34.80 13.48 -30.78
C SER A 134 35.49 12.35 -31.57
N LEU A 135 35.87 11.28 -30.86
CA LEU A 135 36.45 10.05 -31.42
C LEU A 135 35.77 8.86 -30.76
N THR A 136 35.15 7.99 -31.55
CA THR A 136 34.47 6.79 -31.06
C THR A 136 35.33 5.57 -31.29
N GLY A 137 35.25 4.61 -30.37
CA GLY A 137 36.13 3.45 -30.36
C GLY A 137 35.67 2.38 -29.38
N PHE A 138 36.54 1.42 -29.09
CA PHE A 138 36.31 0.48 -28.00
C PHE A 138 36.56 1.21 -26.67
N GLN A 139 35.47 1.59 -25.99
CA GLN A 139 35.53 2.22 -24.67
C GLN A 139 34.77 1.38 -23.64
N PRO A 140 35.18 1.41 -22.36
CA PRO A 140 34.46 0.70 -21.32
C PRO A 140 33.02 1.22 -21.18
N GLN A 141 32.15 0.38 -20.64
CA GLN A 141 30.79 0.80 -20.28
C GLN A 141 30.86 1.84 -19.17
N GLU A 142 30.33 3.04 -19.40
CA GLU A 142 30.36 4.15 -18.42
C GLU A 142 29.11 4.19 -17.54
N LEU A 143 28.00 3.66 -18.04
CA LEU A 143 26.70 3.59 -17.37
C LEU A 143 26.00 2.27 -17.70
N ASP A 144 25.19 1.75 -16.79
CA ASP A 144 24.47 0.48 -17.01
C ASP A 144 23.46 0.53 -18.18
N ASN A 145 22.93 1.72 -18.50
CA ASN A 145 21.79 1.89 -19.41
C ASN A 145 22.14 2.62 -20.73
N ILE A 146 23.38 3.06 -20.92
CA ILE A 146 23.83 3.74 -22.15
C ILE A 146 24.97 2.94 -22.79
N ASN A 147 24.79 2.55 -24.05
CA ASN A 147 25.87 1.96 -24.84
C ASN A 147 26.62 3.08 -25.56
N ASN A 148 27.94 3.07 -25.44
CA ASN A 148 28.79 4.04 -26.11
C ASN A 148 28.92 3.71 -27.62
N PRO A 149 29.12 4.72 -28.49
CA PRO A 149 29.29 4.51 -29.91
C PRO A 149 30.50 3.64 -30.21
N GLY A 150 30.31 2.65 -31.08
CA GLY A 150 31.42 1.87 -31.61
C GLY A 150 32.31 2.66 -32.57
N PRO A 151 33.45 2.06 -32.99
CA PRO A 151 34.36 2.67 -33.96
C PRO A 151 33.65 3.07 -35.26
N GLY A 152 33.92 4.30 -35.75
CA GLY A 152 33.39 4.81 -37.02
C GLY A 152 32.27 5.85 -36.88
N ASN A 153 31.83 6.15 -35.66
CA ASN A 153 30.79 7.12 -35.34
C ASN A 153 31.36 8.45 -34.78
N ASN A 154 32.52 8.89 -35.26
CA ASN A 154 33.18 10.11 -34.78
C ASN A 154 32.28 11.36 -34.91
N ASN A 155 32.45 12.31 -34.00
CA ASN A 155 31.63 13.52 -33.85
C ASN A 155 30.13 13.24 -33.60
N PHE A 156 29.82 12.11 -32.98
CA PHE A 156 28.46 11.76 -32.59
C PHE A 156 28.04 12.55 -31.35
N ASN A 157 26.81 13.03 -31.34
CA ASN A 157 26.20 13.68 -30.18
C ASN A 157 24.94 12.93 -29.76
N SER A 158 24.75 12.76 -28.46
CA SER A 158 23.56 12.12 -27.91
C SER A 158 22.92 12.99 -26.82
N PHE A 159 21.60 12.97 -26.79
CA PHE A 159 20.77 13.50 -25.72
C PHE A 159 19.92 12.35 -25.22
N ASP A 160 20.17 11.90 -23.99
CA ASP A 160 19.54 10.70 -23.45
C ASP A 160 19.00 10.96 -22.06
N ILE A 161 17.86 10.33 -21.78
CA ILE A 161 17.38 10.14 -20.41
C ILE A 161 17.88 8.77 -19.99
N SER A 162 19.00 8.74 -19.26
CA SER A 162 19.66 7.46 -18.95
C SER A 162 18.88 6.66 -17.92
N ARG A 163 18.41 7.33 -16.86
CA ARG A 163 17.75 6.69 -15.71
C ARG A 163 16.77 7.64 -15.03
N VAL A 164 15.64 7.09 -14.61
CA VAL A 164 14.72 7.76 -13.68
C VAL A 164 14.46 6.82 -12.50
N TYR A 165 14.73 7.30 -11.30
CA TYR A 165 14.47 6.58 -10.06
C TYR A 165 13.29 7.19 -9.33
N THR A 166 12.28 6.39 -9.05
CA THR A 166 11.23 6.76 -8.09
C THR A 166 11.56 6.05 -6.79
N ASN A 167 11.81 6.77 -5.71
CA ASN A 167 12.03 6.19 -4.38
C ASN A 167 10.74 6.32 -3.57
N LEU A 168 10.16 5.19 -3.16
CA LEU A 168 9.08 5.12 -2.20
C LEU A 168 9.60 4.54 -0.89
N TYR A 169 9.41 5.28 0.20
CA TYR A 169 9.64 4.81 1.56
C TYR A 169 8.31 4.68 2.28
N PHE A 170 8.15 3.59 3.00
CA PHE A 170 7.00 3.35 3.87
C PHE A 170 7.48 2.99 5.28
N PHE A 171 6.95 3.68 6.28
CA PHE A 171 7.30 3.51 7.69
C PHE A 171 6.09 2.95 8.46
N PRO A 172 5.81 1.63 8.38
CA PRO A 172 4.65 1.03 9.06
C PRO A 172 4.69 1.25 10.58
N THR A 173 5.90 1.27 11.15
CA THR A 173 6.17 1.61 12.54
C THR A 173 7.49 2.38 12.63
N LYS A 174 7.81 2.94 13.80
CA LYS A 174 9.09 3.63 14.03
C LYS A 174 10.34 2.74 13.89
N ASP A 175 10.18 1.41 13.90
CA ASP A 175 11.30 0.46 13.90
C ASP A 175 11.52 -0.19 12.53
N TRP A 176 10.56 -0.04 11.62
CA TRP A 176 10.52 -0.70 10.32
C TRP A 176 10.45 0.32 9.20
N THR A 177 11.34 0.16 8.22
CA THR A 177 11.35 0.95 6.99
C THR A 177 11.28 0.01 5.80
N PHE A 178 10.31 0.23 4.93
CA PHE A 178 10.25 -0.42 3.62
C PHE A 178 10.68 0.58 2.56
N ARG A 179 11.59 0.18 1.68
CA ARG A 179 12.01 0.98 0.52
C ARG A 179 11.72 0.22 -0.77
N PHE A 180 11.12 0.91 -1.72
CA PHE A 180 10.87 0.44 -3.07
C PHE A 180 11.38 1.47 -4.07
N THR A 181 12.30 1.07 -4.93
CA THR A 181 12.93 1.94 -5.93
C THR A 181 12.93 1.25 -7.29
N PRO A 182 11.92 1.48 -8.14
CA PRO A 182 11.99 1.15 -9.54
C PRO A 182 12.97 2.08 -10.27
N GLU A 183 13.61 1.52 -11.28
CA GLU A 183 14.40 2.20 -12.30
C GLU A 183 13.64 2.15 -13.62
N ILE A 184 13.37 3.32 -14.17
CA ILE A 184 12.83 3.48 -15.51
C ILE A 184 14.00 3.88 -16.40
N TYR A 185 14.21 3.14 -17.48
CA TYR A 185 15.31 3.35 -18.42
C TYR A 185 14.84 3.10 -19.85
N LYS A 186 15.57 3.68 -20.80
CA LYS A 186 15.31 3.49 -22.23
C LYS A 186 15.50 2.01 -22.60
N ALA A 187 14.50 1.41 -23.23
CA ALA A 187 14.63 0.04 -23.73
C ALA A 187 15.59 0.06 -24.93
N ASN A 188 16.72 -0.61 -24.83
CA ASN A 188 17.64 -0.80 -25.96
C ASN A 188 17.27 -2.11 -26.66
N GLY A 189 16.77 -2.01 -27.89
CA GLY A 189 16.29 -3.14 -28.68
C GLY A 189 15.30 -2.65 -29.74
N CYS A 190 15.08 -3.45 -30.78
CA CYS A 190 14.18 -3.10 -31.87
C CYS A 190 12.83 -3.83 -31.74
N SER A 191 11.74 -3.13 -32.05
CA SER A 191 10.38 -3.66 -31.95
C SER A 191 10.18 -4.85 -32.90
N SER A 192 9.62 -5.94 -32.36
CA SER A 192 9.36 -7.20 -33.06
C SER A 192 8.34 -7.10 -34.21
N SER A 193 7.87 -5.90 -34.56
CA SER A 193 6.99 -5.65 -35.70
C SER A 193 7.71 -5.60 -37.05
N ASN A 194 9.05 -5.56 -37.07
CA ASN A 194 9.86 -5.76 -38.28
C ASN A 194 10.83 -6.93 -38.06
N ALA A 195 10.76 -7.92 -38.95
CA ALA A 195 11.46 -9.20 -38.90
C ALA A 195 12.99 -9.11 -39.15
N SER A 196 13.68 -8.15 -38.55
CA SER A 196 15.14 -7.99 -38.58
C SER A 196 15.79 -7.97 -37.20
N CYS A 197 15.02 -8.19 -36.13
CA CYS A 197 15.50 -8.30 -34.74
C CYS A 197 15.65 -9.75 -34.27
N ALA A 198 15.65 -10.70 -35.20
CA ALA A 198 15.82 -12.11 -34.89
C ALA A 198 17.30 -12.41 -34.65
N ASN A 199 17.57 -12.88 -33.43
CA ASN A 199 18.75 -13.67 -33.07
C ASN A 199 20.09 -12.92 -33.12
N ASN A 200 20.49 -12.33 -31.99
CA ASN A 200 21.86 -12.45 -31.47
C ASN A 200 21.95 -11.97 -30.01
N TYR A 201 21.15 -12.57 -29.13
CA TYR A 201 21.61 -12.75 -27.76
C TYR A 201 22.58 -13.95 -27.78
N GLY A 202 23.88 -13.68 -27.96
CA GLY A 202 24.94 -14.67 -27.82
C GLY A 202 25.79 -15.03 -29.05
N ASN A 203 25.60 -14.42 -30.22
CA ASN A 203 26.48 -14.70 -31.37
C ASN A 203 26.63 -13.55 -32.39
N THR A 204 27.19 -12.43 -31.97
CA THR A 204 27.95 -11.57 -32.88
C THR A 204 29.14 -10.99 -32.13
N SER A 205 30.30 -11.57 -32.38
CA SER A 205 31.62 -11.05 -32.08
C SER A 205 31.98 -9.82 -32.91
N THR A 206 31.10 -8.82 -32.94
CA THR A 206 31.35 -7.50 -33.53
C THR A 206 30.36 -6.53 -32.91
N GLY A 207 30.91 -5.46 -32.33
CA GLY A 207 30.19 -4.47 -31.53
C GLY A 207 28.85 -4.06 -32.12
N SER A 208 27.87 -4.04 -31.24
CA SER A 208 26.56 -3.42 -31.40
C SER A 208 26.73 -1.93 -31.75
N ASN A 209 27.01 -1.64 -33.01
CA ASN A 209 27.09 -0.30 -33.60
C ASN A 209 25.70 0.32 -33.83
N SER A 210 24.64 -0.25 -33.26
CA SER A 210 23.33 0.38 -33.22
C SER A 210 23.26 1.32 -32.02
N GLU A 211 23.72 2.54 -32.24
CA GLU A 211 23.39 3.71 -31.43
C GLU A 211 21.87 3.80 -31.24
N SER A 212 21.41 3.33 -30.08
CA SER A 212 20.41 3.96 -29.21
C SER A 212 19.36 4.88 -29.87
N SER A 213 18.58 4.40 -30.84
CA SER A 213 17.31 5.04 -31.19
C SER A 213 16.16 4.22 -30.63
N ASN A 214 15.49 4.77 -29.63
CA ASN A 214 14.17 4.31 -29.23
C ASN A 214 13.14 5.07 -30.07
N LEU A 215 13.16 4.83 -31.39
CA LEU A 215 12.28 5.50 -32.34
C LEU A 215 10.79 5.30 -31.97
N ASP A 216 10.50 4.23 -31.23
CA ASP A 216 9.18 3.86 -30.72
C ASP A 216 8.85 4.44 -29.32
N GLY A 217 9.79 5.09 -28.63
CA GLY A 217 9.56 5.67 -27.30
C GLY A 217 9.35 4.68 -26.14
N ASN A 218 9.66 3.38 -26.33
CA ASN A 218 9.50 2.32 -25.33
C ASN A 218 10.40 2.51 -24.09
N LEU A 219 9.79 2.59 -22.91
CA LEU A 219 10.50 2.63 -21.62
C LEU A 219 10.41 1.26 -20.94
N SER A 220 11.52 0.79 -20.38
CA SER A 220 11.55 -0.41 -19.55
C SER A 220 11.53 -0.02 -18.07
N LEU A 221 10.84 -0.82 -17.26
CA LEU A 221 10.82 -0.69 -15.81
C LEU A 221 11.52 -1.92 -15.21
N ARG A 222 12.46 -1.67 -14.31
CA ARG A 222 13.18 -2.69 -13.54
C ARG A 222 13.17 -2.33 -12.07
N LEU A 223 13.21 -3.35 -11.22
CA LEU A 223 13.33 -3.14 -9.79
C LEU A 223 14.81 -3.00 -9.41
N LYS A 224 15.20 -1.83 -8.89
CA LYS A 224 16.55 -1.61 -8.36
C LYS A 224 16.62 -1.96 -6.88
N TYR A 225 15.83 -1.32 -6.04
CA TYR A 225 15.78 -1.64 -4.60
C TYR A 225 14.37 -2.07 -4.17
N ALA A 226 14.30 -3.09 -3.33
CA ALA A 226 13.08 -3.53 -2.67
C ALA A 226 13.45 -4.27 -1.40
N TYR A 227 13.47 -3.56 -0.28
CA TYR A 227 13.90 -4.15 0.97
C TYR A 227 13.11 -3.65 2.16
N LEU A 228 13.14 -4.48 3.20
CA LEU A 228 12.65 -4.14 4.53
C LEU A 228 13.84 -4.03 5.47
N GLN A 229 13.86 -2.96 6.26
CA GLN A 229 14.92 -2.63 7.20
C GLN A 229 14.33 -2.50 8.61
N TYR A 230 14.99 -3.13 9.57
CA TYR A 230 14.71 -3.05 11.00
C TYR A 230 15.85 -2.35 11.72
N GLN A 231 15.56 -1.30 12.49
CA GLN A 231 16.59 -0.41 13.06
C GLN A 231 16.70 -0.46 14.59
N SER A 232 15.82 -1.20 15.26
CA SER A 232 15.73 -1.15 16.73
C SER A 232 16.36 -2.34 17.44
N LEU A 233 17.05 -3.23 16.71
CA LEU A 233 17.65 -4.43 17.28
C LEU A 233 18.74 -4.14 18.32
N TRP A 234 19.52 -3.10 18.09
CA TRP A 234 20.72 -2.80 18.88
C TRP A 234 20.56 -1.59 19.80
N ASN A 235 19.34 -1.08 19.98
CA ASN A 235 19.11 0.13 20.77
C ASN A 235 19.50 -0.03 22.25
N ASP A 236 19.39 -1.26 22.78
CA ASP A 236 19.76 -1.59 24.16
C ASP A 236 21.27 -1.86 24.33
N VAL A 237 22.03 -1.91 23.24
CA VAL A 237 23.48 -2.14 23.24
C VAL A 237 24.18 -0.81 22.91
N PRO A 238 24.74 -0.08 23.90
CA PRO A 238 25.32 1.24 23.66
C PRO A 238 26.37 1.26 22.54
N LEU A 239 27.16 0.19 22.44
CA LEU A 239 28.23 0.04 21.45
C LEU A 239 27.70 -0.03 20.01
N LEU A 240 26.53 -0.63 19.79
CA LEU A 240 25.96 -0.91 18.46
C LEU A 240 24.70 -0.09 18.17
N LYS A 241 24.42 0.92 19.01
CA LYS A 241 23.21 1.73 18.92
C LYS A 241 23.13 2.43 17.56
N GLY A 242 22.02 2.22 16.85
CA GLY A 242 21.80 2.71 15.50
C GLY A 242 22.09 1.70 14.39
N GLY A 243 22.53 0.49 14.73
CA GLY A 243 22.67 -0.60 13.76
C GLY A 243 21.34 -1.10 13.22
N THR A 244 21.36 -1.55 11.97
CA THR A 244 20.18 -1.96 11.22
C THR A 244 20.38 -3.37 10.65
N ILE A 245 19.26 -4.08 10.44
CA ILE A 245 19.21 -5.32 9.65
C ILE A 245 18.27 -5.07 8.49
N SER A 246 18.71 -5.40 7.28
CA SER A 246 17.90 -5.26 6.09
C SER A 246 17.87 -6.55 5.28
N PHE A 247 16.77 -6.82 4.60
CA PHE A 247 16.60 -7.98 3.72
C PHE A 247 15.78 -7.64 2.47
N GLY A 248 16.10 -8.27 1.35
CA GLY A 248 15.49 -8.02 0.04
C GLY A 248 16.53 -7.59 -0.99
N ALA A 249 16.12 -6.82 -2.01
CA ALA A 249 17.02 -6.24 -3.01
C ALA A 249 17.66 -4.97 -2.43
N LEU A 250 18.88 -5.12 -1.93
CA LEU A 250 19.61 -4.18 -1.09
C LEU A 250 20.81 -3.59 -1.84
N PRO A 251 21.24 -2.36 -1.53
CA PRO A 251 22.55 -1.88 -1.96
C PRO A 251 23.66 -2.70 -1.29
N ASN A 252 24.74 -2.96 -2.02
CA ASN A 252 25.93 -3.58 -1.44
C ASN A 252 26.66 -2.59 -0.49
N PRO A 253 27.58 -3.05 0.38
CA PRO A 253 28.22 -2.17 1.35
C PRO A 253 29.33 -1.30 0.75
N PHE A 254 29.80 -1.53 -0.46
CA PHE A 254 30.96 -0.81 -1.02
C PHE A 254 30.57 0.40 -1.87
N LEU A 255 29.54 0.27 -2.71
CA LEU A 255 29.15 1.31 -3.66
C LEU A 255 28.65 2.59 -2.98
N PRO A 256 27.69 2.54 -2.04
CA PRO A 256 27.27 3.74 -1.33
C PRO A 256 28.42 4.38 -0.54
N TRP A 257 29.31 3.58 0.04
CA TRP A 257 30.48 4.07 0.76
C TRP A 257 31.45 4.81 -0.16
N GLU A 258 31.70 4.27 -1.35
CA GLU A 258 32.55 4.92 -2.35
C GLU A 258 31.92 6.22 -2.83
N GLU A 259 30.61 6.24 -3.16
CA GLU A 259 29.90 7.46 -3.56
C GLU A 259 29.95 8.53 -2.45
N ASP A 260 29.79 8.13 -1.19
CA ASP A 260 29.80 9.05 -0.04
C ASP A 260 31.19 9.62 0.27
N LEU A 261 32.28 8.88 -0.02
CA LEU A 261 33.66 9.31 0.23
C LEU A 261 34.02 10.60 -0.53
N TYR A 262 33.51 10.76 -1.75
CA TYR A 262 33.77 11.94 -2.57
C TYR A 262 32.87 13.13 -2.20
N GLY A 263 31.82 12.92 -1.39
CA GLY A 263 30.84 13.95 -1.05
C GLY A 263 29.96 14.40 -2.23
N TYR A 264 30.12 13.79 -3.41
CA TYR A 264 29.28 13.97 -4.58
C TYR A 264 29.11 12.63 -5.29
N ARG A 265 27.96 12.47 -5.95
CA ARG A 265 27.67 11.26 -6.71
C ARG A 265 28.26 11.36 -8.11
N PHE A 266 29.05 10.37 -8.52
CA PHE A 266 29.46 10.28 -9.92
C PHE A 266 28.25 10.02 -10.81
N VAL A 267 28.23 10.70 -11.96
CA VAL A 267 27.27 10.38 -13.01
C VAL A 267 27.58 8.99 -13.58
N ASN A 268 28.86 8.65 -13.68
CA ASN A 268 29.38 7.38 -14.20
C ASN A 268 29.50 6.31 -13.10
N LEU A 269 29.68 5.06 -13.55
CA LEU A 269 29.97 3.92 -12.67
C LEU A 269 31.22 4.18 -11.80
N GLY A 270 31.14 3.79 -10.53
CA GLY A 270 32.25 3.85 -9.59
C GLY A 270 33.29 2.76 -9.86
N PRO A 271 34.55 2.92 -9.44
CA PRO A 271 35.59 1.88 -9.52
C PRO A 271 35.12 0.48 -9.11
N TRP A 272 34.31 0.34 -8.05
CA TRP A 272 33.79 -0.98 -7.64
C TRP A 272 32.86 -1.63 -8.67
N ASN A 273 32.13 -0.85 -9.47
CA ASN A 273 31.30 -1.40 -10.54
C ASN A 273 32.14 -2.03 -11.66
N TYR A 274 33.30 -1.46 -11.97
CA TYR A 274 34.22 -2.03 -12.97
C TYR A 274 34.84 -3.36 -12.52
N LEU A 275 34.84 -3.64 -11.22
CA LEU A 275 35.25 -4.92 -10.63
C LEU A 275 34.11 -5.95 -10.58
N GLY A 276 32.94 -5.62 -11.15
CA GLY A 276 31.79 -6.52 -11.26
C GLY A 276 30.80 -6.46 -10.10
N LEU A 277 30.97 -5.54 -9.15
CA LEU A 277 30.00 -5.37 -8.05
C LEU A 277 28.74 -4.66 -8.53
N SER A 278 27.60 -5.25 -8.19
CA SER A 278 26.27 -4.74 -8.53
C SER A 278 25.83 -3.66 -7.54
N SER A 279 25.18 -2.60 -8.01
CA SER A 279 24.59 -1.59 -7.13
C SER A 279 23.42 -2.10 -6.27
N SER A 280 22.82 -3.23 -6.63
CA SER A 280 21.78 -3.87 -5.85
C SER A 280 21.78 -5.38 -6.02
N GLU A 281 21.60 -6.11 -4.92
CA GLU A 281 21.63 -7.57 -4.88
C GLU A 281 20.57 -8.09 -3.90
N LEU A 282 20.01 -9.27 -4.16
CA LEU A 282 19.04 -9.87 -3.24
C LEU A 282 19.81 -10.54 -2.10
N GLY A 283 19.56 -10.11 -0.87
CA GLY A 283 20.31 -10.63 0.26
C GLY A 283 19.76 -10.22 1.61
N ILE A 284 20.61 -10.44 2.61
CA ILE A 284 20.43 -9.97 3.99
C ILE A 284 21.71 -9.25 4.38
N GLN A 285 21.58 -8.07 4.97
CA GLN A 285 22.71 -7.29 5.45
C GLN A 285 22.47 -6.70 6.82
N MET A 286 23.57 -6.43 7.51
CA MET A 286 23.63 -5.76 8.79
C MET A 286 24.66 -4.66 8.69
N GLU A 287 24.27 -3.44 8.98
CA GLU A 287 25.19 -2.30 8.97
C GLU A 287 24.95 -1.42 10.19
N GLY A 288 25.97 -0.67 10.60
CA GLY A 288 25.81 0.26 11.70
C GLY A 288 27.11 0.88 12.19
N PRO A 289 26.99 1.93 12.99
CA PRO A 289 28.13 2.50 13.69
C PRO A 289 28.52 1.65 14.90
N VAL A 290 29.78 1.76 15.28
CA VAL A 290 30.32 1.32 16.57
C VAL A 290 30.69 2.57 17.36
N LYS A 291 29.97 2.80 18.45
CA LYS A 291 30.15 3.95 19.35
C LYS A 291 30.96 3.52 20.56
N LEU A 292 32.21 3.97 20.62
CA LEU A 292 33.09 3.67 21.75
C LEU A 292 32.83 4.62 22.92
N LEU A 293 33.09 4.13 24.14
CA LEU A 293 33.11 4.94 25.37
C LEU A 293 31.78 5.60 25.77
N GLY A 294 30.64 5.12 25.27
CA GLY A 294 29.32 5.66 25.61
C GLY A 294 29.06 7.08 25.09
N GLY A 295 29.94 7.59 24.21
CA GLY A 295 29.76 8.86 23.52
C GLY A 295 28.83 8.76 22.30
N GLU A 296 28.47 9.90 21.72
CA GLU A 296 27.65 9.96 20.51
C GLU A 296 28.46 9.77 19.22
N ALA A 297 29.77 9.98 19.30
CA ALA A 297 30.71 9.89 18.19
C ALA A 297 30.88 8.43 17.69
N ASN A 298 30.89 8.28 16.38
CA ASN A 298 31.12 7.00 15.71
C ASN A 298 32.63 6.83 15.48
N TYR A 299 33.17 5.69 15.91
CA TYR A 299 34.61 5.39 15.76
C TYR A 299 34.87 4.28 14.74
N LEU A 300 33.95 3.34 14.60
CA LEU A 300 33.95 2.39 13.49
C LEU A 300 32.57 2.41 12.83
N ASP A 301 32.51 2.01 11.57
CA ASP A 301 31.27 1.68 10.89
C ASP A 301 31.47 0.35 10.15
N TYR A 302 30.51 -0.55 10.29
CA TYR A 302 30.56 -1.87 9.68
C TYR A 302 29.38 -2.06 8.74
N GLY A 303 29.59 -2.86 7.70
CA GLY A 303 28.55 -3.36 6.83
C GLY A 303 28.88 -4.80 6.45
N PHE A 304 28.04 -5.75 6.81
CA PHE A 304 28.24 -7.16 6.48
C PHE A 304 26.95 -7.73 5.89
N GLY A 305 27.06 -8.53 4.84
CA GLY A 305 25.90 -9.15 4.24
C GLY A 305 26.20 -10.39 3.43
N ALA A 306 25.15 -11.17 3.20
CA ALA A 306 25.15 -12.32 2.32
C ALA A 306 24.11 -12.11 1.21
N TYR A 307 24.54 -12.27 -0.03
CA TYR A 307 23.79 -11.89 -1.21
C TYR A 307 23.76 -13.06 -2.21
N ASN A 308 22.72 -13.12 -3.04
CA ASN A 308 22.80 -13.87 -4.29
C ASN A 308 23.74 -13.10 -5.23
N ASN A 309 24.61 -13.80 -5.93
CA ASN A 309 25.63 -13.20 -6.80
C ASN A 309 25.01 -12.63 -8.10
N ALA A 310 23.75 -12.20 -8.06
CA ALA A 310 22.97 -11.76 -9.21
C ALA A 310 22.96 -10.24 -9.26
N ASN A 311 23.44 -9.68 -10.38
CA ASN A 311 23.31 -8.26 -10.63
C ASN A 311 21.84 -7.91 -10.89
N PHE A 312 21.37 -6.74 -10.45
CA PHE A 312 19.97 -6.32 -10.60
C PHE A 312 19.49 -6.28 -12.06
N HIS A 313 20.41 -6.21 -13.02
CA HIS A 313 20.12 -6.19 -14.46
C HIS A 313 20.40 -7.50 -15.19
N THR A 314 20.82 -8.55 -14.48
CA THR A 314 21.05 -9.88 -15.04
C THR A 314 20.05 -10.87 -14.46
N PHE A 315 19.67 -11.90 -15.23
CA PHE A 315 18.94 -13.03 -14.66
C PHE A 315 19.80 -13.70 -13.58
N ASP A 316 19.16 -14.20 -12.53
CA ASP A 316 19.87 -14.98 -11.51
C ASP A 316 20.41 -16.26 -12.17
N GLN A 317 21.71 -16.28 -12.41
CA GLN A 317 22.37 -17.31 -13.23
C GLN A 317 23.08 -18.38 -12.41
N THR A 318 23.07 -18.30 -11.06
CA THR A 318 23.99 -19.13 -10.27
C THR A 318 23.52 -19.49 -8.87
N ASP A 319 23.81 -20.74 -8.47
CA ASP A 319 23.67 -21.25 -7.09
C ASP A 319 24.64 -20.57 -6.10
N THR A 320 25.55 -19.71 -6.57
CA THR A 320 26.58 -19.09 -5.75
C THR A 320 26.02 -18.03 -4.81
N LYS A 321 26.63 -17.92 -3.63
CA LYS A 321 26.32 -16.92 -2.62
C LYS A 321 27.56 -16.06 -2.43
N GLN A 322 27.38 -14.75 -2.37
CA GLN A 322 28.45 -13.80 -2.12
C GLN A 322 28.34 -13.31 -0.69
N VAL A 323 29.46 -13.25 0.02
CA VAL A 323 29.55 -12.63 1.34
C VAL A 323 30.43 -11.40 1.22
N MET A 324 29.92 -10.27 1.70
CA MET A 324 30.62 -9.00 1.67
C MET A 324 30.73 -8.41 3.05
N GLY A 325 31.88 -7.80 3.34
CA GLY A 325 32.18 -7.16 4.61
C GLY A 325 32.97 -5.87 4.37
N ARG A 326 32.49 -4.77 4.94
CA ARG A 326 33.15 -3.48 5.03
C ARG A 326 33.35 -3.14 6.49
N LEU A 327 34.54 -2.62 6.81
CA LEU A 327 34.83 -1.96 8.07
C LEU A 327 35.53 -0.64 7.74
N SER A 328 35.05 0.45 8.31
CA SER A 328 35.66 1.77 8.21
C SER A 328 36.00 2.29 9.60
N ALA A 329 37.15 2.94 9.74
CA ALA A 329 37.64 3.47 11.01
C ALA A 329 37.76 5.00 10.97
N TYR A 330 37.24 5.63 12.02
CA TYR A 330 37.26 7.08 12.22
C TYR A 330 38.06 7.38 13.50
N PRO A 331 39.40 7.53 13.39
CA PRO A 331 40.29 7.65 14.55
C PRO A 331 40.00 8.88 15.43
N PHE A 332 39.40 9.93 14.88
CA PHE A 332 39.06 11.16 15.61
C PHE A 332 37.61 11.24 16.09
N GLY A 333 36.82 10.20 15.84
CA GLY A 333 35.37 10.22 16.04
C GLY A 333 34.65 11.05 14.96
N ALA A 334 33.48 10.57 14.54
CA ALA A 334 32.68 11.21 13.50
C ALA A 334 31.20 11.27 13.90
N ASP A 335 30.57 12.45 13.82
CA ASP A 335 29.13 12.58 14.09
C ASP A 335 28.31 12.06 12.91
N TRP A 336 28.83 12.20 11.70
CA TRP A 336 28.30 11.64 10.45
C TRP A 336 29.34 10.71 9.80
N ARG A 337 28.89 9.70 9.04
CA ARG A 337 29.80 8.81 8.27
C ARG A 337 30.76 9.71 7.46
N PHE A 338 32.08 9.56 7.53
CA PHE A 338 33.04 10.40 6.78
C PHE A 338 33.24 11.85 7.28
N GLN A 339 32.78 12.22 8.48
CA GLN A 339 33.27 13.45 9.14
C GLN A 339 34.68 13.22 9.69
N GLY A 340 35.71 13.70 8.98
CA GLY A 340 37.11 13.57 9.38
C GLY A 340 37.91 12.60 8.52
N LEU A 341 39.10 12.22 8.99
CA LEU A 341 40.02 11.33 8.26
C LEU A 341 39.56 9.87 8.46
N GLY A 342 38.59 9.43 7.65
CA GLY A 342 38.13 8.04 7.63
C GLY A 342 39.06 7.15 6.79
N ILE A 343 39.36 5.95 7.29
CA ILE A 343 40.12 4.90 6.58
C ILE A 343 39.22 3.69 6.33
#